data_AF-A0A7V1EPR4-F1
#
_entry.id   AF-A0A7V1EPR4-F1
#
_cell.length_a   1.000
_cell.length_b   1.000
_cell.length_c   1.000
_cell.angle_alpha   90.00
_cell.angle_beta   90.00
_cell.angle_gamma   90.00
#
_symmetry.space_group_name_H-M   'P 1'
#
loop_
_entity.id
_entity.type
_entity.pdbx_description
1 polymer ?
#
loop_
_entity_poly.entity_id
_entity_poly.type
_entity_poly.pdbx_seq_one_letter_code
_entity_poly.pdbx_strand_id
1 'polypeptide(L)'
;MQLQGVIDAAVAEVGQVLLGKDPQIRLALCCLFARGHLLIEDLPGMGKTTLSQALAEVLGLSWKRVQFTSDLLPADILGVS
;
A
#
# COMPACT_ATOMS: atom_id res chain seq x y z
N MET A 1 9.53 9.92 -21.08
CA MET A 1 9.30 11.18 -20.32
C MET A 1 7.90 11.25 -19.72
N GLN A 2 6.83 10.91 -20.45
CA GLN A 2 5.46 11.03 -19.94
C GLN A 2 5.13 10.10 -18.75
N LEU A 3 5.56 8.84 -18.78
CA LEU A 3 5.30 7.89 -17.68
C LEU A 3 5.98 8.29 -16.36
N GLN A 4 7.21 8.82 -16.44
CA GLN A 4 7.94 9.27 -15.25
C GLN A 4 7.17 10.40 -14.54
N GLY A 5 6.62 11.35 -15.28
CA GLY A 5 5.81 12.43 -14.70
C GLY A 5 4.53 11.93 -14.03
N VAL A 6 3.89 10.89 -14.56
CA VAL A 6 2.72 10.26 -13.92
C VAL A 6 3.10 9.56 -12.62
N ILE A 7 4.23 8.86 -12.59
CA ILE A 7 4.74 8.22 -11.38
C ILE A 7 5.06 9.28 -10.32
N ASP A 8 5.74 10.36 -10.71
CA ASP A 8 6.10 11.43 -9.79
C ASP A 8 4.86 12.15 -9.24
N ALA A 9 3.81 12.31 -10.05
CA ALA A 9 2.51 12.81 -9.57
C ALA A 9 1.86 11.86 -8.55
N ALA A 10 1.86 10.56 -8.82
CA ALA A 10 1.33 9.57 -7.88
C ALA A 10 2.12 9.55 -6.55
N VAL A 11 3.45 9.67 -6.60
CA VAL A 11 4.29 9.78 -5.40
C VAL A 11 3.94 11.04 -4.60
N ALA A 12 3.79 12.19 -5.28
CA ALA A 12 3.46 13.45 -4.64
C ALA A 12 2.08 13.43 -3.97
N GLU A 13 1.09 12.78 -4.59
CA GLU A 13 -0.27 12.64 -4.06
C GLU A 13 -0.28 11.76 -2.80
N VAL A 14 0.37 10.58 -2.85
CA VAL A 14 0.53 9.74 -1.64
C VAL A 14 1.34 10.47 -0.56
N GLY A 15 2.31 11.28 -0.97
CA GLY A 15 3.13 12.12 -0.09
C GLY A 15 2.34 13.17 0.71
N GLN A 16 1.14 13.56 0.26
CA GLN A 16 0.27 14.48 1.02
C GLN A 16 -0.25 13.86 2.33
N VAL A 17 -0.40 12.53 2.36
CA VAL A 17 -0.90 11.80 3.54
C VAL A 17 0.20 11.05 4.29
N LEU A 18 1.29 10.68 3.61
CA LEU A 18 2.45 10.01 4.20
C LEU A 18 3.72 10.86 4.07
N LEU A 19 3.81 11.86 4.94
CA LEU A 19 4.86 12.89 4.90
C LEU A 19 6.28 12.31 5.06
N GLY A 20 7.21 12.77 4.23
CA GLY A 20 8.65 12.45 4.34
C GLY A 20 9.02 11.00 4.03
N LYS A 21 8.14 10.27 3.34
CA LYS A 21 8.32 8.84 3.02
C LYS A 21 8.42 8.56 1.51
N ASP A 22 8.85 9.55 0.72
CA ASP A 22 9.06 9.41 -0.73
C ASP A 22 9.79 8.12 -1.15
N PRO A 23 10.91 7.71 -0.52
CA PRO A 23 11.59 6.47 -0.89
C PRO A 23 10.71 5.24 -0.70
N GLN A 24 9.96 5.16 0.41
CA GLN A 24 9.08 4.03 0.72
C GLN A 24 7.88 3.98 -0.24
N ILE A 25 7.31 5.13 -0.59
CA ILE A 25 6.24 5.23 -1.58
C ILE A 25 6.71 4.70 -2.93
N ARG A 26 7.90 5.12 -3.39
CA ARG A 26 8.49 4.66 -4.67
C ARG A 26 8.78 3.16 -4.66
N LEU A 27 9.30 2.61 -3.56
CA LEU A 27 9.52 1.17 -3.42
C LEU A 27 8.20 0.37 -3.45
N ALA A 28 7.16 0.89 -2.79
CA ALA A 28 5.85 0.25 -2.80
C ALA A 28 5.22 0.24 -4.21
N LEU A 29 5.31 1.35 -4.94
CA LEU A 29 4.89 1.44 -6.35
C LEU A 29 5.67 0.46 -7.23
N CYS A 30 7.00 0.40 -7.07
CA CYS A 30 7.85 -0.55 -7.79
C CYS A 30 7.41 -2.00 -7.56
N CYS A 31 7.21 -2.38 -6.30
CA CYS A 31 6.73 -3.72 -5.92
C CYS A 31 5.36 -4.02 -6.55
N LEU A 32 4.41 -3.09 -6.46
CA LEU A 32 3.06 -3.26 -7.00
C LEU A 32 3.08 -3.43 -8.53
N PHE A 33 3.83 -2.60 -9.25
CA PHE A 33 3.96 -2.70 -10.71
C PHE A 33 4.70 -3.97 -11.15
N ALA A 34 5.62 -4.47 -10.33
CA ALA A 34 6.26 -5.77 -10.52
C ALA A 34 5.36 -6.96 -10.13
N ARG A 35 4.12 -6.71 -9.68
CA ARG A 35 3.17 -7.72 -9.17
C ARG A 35 3.72 -8.50 -7.96
N GLY A 36 4.55 -7.85 -7.15
CA GLY A 36 5.12 -8.41 -5.93
C GLY A 36 4.22 -8.26 -4.71
N HIS A 37 4.70 -8.76 -3.57
CA HIS A 37 4.09 -8.60 -2.26
C HIS A 37 5.03 -7.79 -1.35
N LEU A 38 4.50 -6.80 -0.66
CA LEU A 38 5.28 -5.90 0.19
C LEU A 38 5.06 -6.24 1.66
N LEU A 39 6.13 -6.64 2.36
CA LEU A 39 6.18 -6.68 3.82
C LEU A 39 6.70 -5.33 4.33
N ILE A 40 6.01 -4.75 5.32
CA ILE A 40 6.42 -3.47 5.92
C ILE A 40 6.68 -3.66 7.42
N GLU A 41 7.96 -3.63 7.79
CA GLU A 41 8.41 -3.68 9.17
C GLU A 41 8.73 -2.25 9.64
N ASP A 42 7.95 -1.76 10.60
CA ASP A 42 8.15 -0.43 11.18
C ASP A 42 7.50 -0.38 12.57
N LEU A 43 7.78 0.66 13.35
CA LEU A 43 7.15 0.89 14.65
C LEU A 43 5.63 1.10 14.52
N PRO A 44 4.81 0.80 15.55
CA PRO A 44 3.38 1.09 15.54
C PRO A 44 3.10 2.56 15.25
N GLY A 45 2.05 2.84 14.47
CA GLY A 45 1.65 4.23 14.16
C GLY A 45 2.40 4.90 13.00
N MET A 46 3.38 4.24 12.38
CA MET A 46 4.23 4.85 11.32
C MET A 46 3.59 4.92 9.92
N GLY A 47 2.26 4.90 9.83
CA GLY A 47 1.55 5.08 8.55
C GLY A 47 1.55 3.87 7.60
N LYS A 48 1.83 2.66 8.08
CA LYS A 48 1.81 1.41 7.26
C LYS A 48 0.45 1.17 6.58
N THR A 49 -0.63 1.24 7.36
CA THR A 49 -2.00 1.10 6.83
C THR A 49 -2.32 2.27 5.89
N THR A 50 -1.94 3.49 6.28
CA THR A 50 -2.13 4.71 5.49
C THR A 50 -1.48 4.59 4.12
N LEU A 51 -0.25 4.07 4.02
CA LEU A 51 0.43 3.81 2.75
C LEU A 51 -0.42 2.89 1.85
N SER A 52 -0.87 1.75 2.38
CA SER A 52 -1.65 0.78 1.60
C SER A 52 -2.97 1.37 1.07
N GLN A 53 -3.63 2.19 1.89
CA GLN A 53 -4.90 2.82 1.54
C GLN A 53 -4.70 3.93 0.51
N ALA A 54 -3.73 4.82 0.76
CA ALA A 54 -3.40 5.93 -0.14
C ALA A 54 -2.98 5.44 -1.54
N LEU A 55 -2.18 4.37 -1.60
CA LEU A 55 -1.82 3.75 -2.88
C LEU A 55 -3.04 3.23 -3.63
N ALA A 56 -4.00 2.60 -2.93
CA ALA A 56 -5.21 2.11 -3.57
C ALA A 56 -6.09 3.27 -4.08
N GLU A 57 -6.27 4.33 -3.28
CA GLU A 57 -7.05 5.50 -3.68
C GLU A 57 -6.42 6.22 -4.89
N VAL A 58 -5.13 6.52 -4.84
CA VAL A 58 -4.41 7.24 -5.91
C VAL A 58 -4.37 6.44 -7.22
N LEU A 59 -4.29 5.11 -7.14
CA LEU A 59 -4.22 4.25 -8.31
C LEU A 59 -5.60 3.72 -8.77
N GLY A 60 -6.69 4.11 -8.10
CA GLY A 60 -8.04 3.63 -8.41
C GLY A 60 -8.24 2.13 -8.20
N LEU A 61 -7.53 1.53 -7.24
CA LEU A 61 -7.59 0.11 -6.91
C LEU A 61 -8.59 -0.17 -5.79
N SER A 62 -9.08 -1.40 -5.73
CA SER A 62 -9.81 -1.88 -4.56
C SER A 62 -8.89 -2.01 -3.35
N TRP A 63 -9.36 -1.59 -2.18
CA TRP A 63 -8.66 -1.76 -0.92
C TRP A 63 -9.44 -2.64 0.04
N LYS A 64 -8.75 -3.57 0.69
CA LYS A 64 -9.29 -4.38 1.78
C LYS A 64 -8.23 -4.56 2.85
N ARG A 65 -8.67 -4.54 4.11
CA ARG A 65 -7.81 -4.76 5.28
C ARG A 65 -8.29 -5.99 6.04
N VAL A 66 -7.36 -6.90 6.31
CA VAL A 66 -7.55 -8.04 7.21
C VAL A 66 -6.65 -7.83 8.41
N GLN A 67 -7.24 -7.76 9.60
CA GLN A 67 -6.47 -7.74 10.84
C GLN A 67 -6.20 -9.18 11.25
N PHE A 68 -4.92 -9.55 11.33
CA PHE A 68 -4.55 -10.86 11.84
C PHE A 68 -4.71 -10.87 13.36
N THR A 69 -5.34 -11.92 13.87
CA THR A 69 -5.52 -12.25 15.28
C THR A 69 -5.15 -13.71 15.48
N SER A 70 -4.92 -14.15 16.72
CA SER A 70 -4.48 -15.53 17.01
C SER A 70 -5.56 -16.59 16.73
N ASP A 71 -6.81 -16.17 16.57
CA ASP A 71 -7.99 -16.98 16.32
C ASP A 71 -8.47 -16.96 14.86
N LEU A 72 -7.83 -16.18 13.98
CA LEU A 72 -8.20 -16.08 12.58
C LEU A 72 -8.05 -17.44 11.86
N LEU A 73 -9.11 -17.92 11.23
CA LEU A 73 -9.12 -19.18 10.49
C LEU A 73 -8.92 -18.94 8.98
N PRO A 74 -8.39 -19.91 8.22
CA PRO A 74 -8.27 -19.79 6.76
C PRO A 74 -9.62 -19.50 6.06
N ALA A 75 -10.72 -20.01 6.61
CA ALA A 75 -12.06 -19.78 6.09
C ALA A 75 -12.48 -18.29 6.17
N ASP A 76 -11.96 -17.53 7.13
CA ASP A 76 -12.26 -16.09 7.27
C ASP A 76 -11.60 -15.26 6.16
N ILE A 77 -10.54 -15.78 5.53
CA ILE A 77 -9.84 -15.13 4.41
C ILE A 77 -10.37 -15.62 3.06
N LEU A 78 -10.51 -16.94 2.90
CA LEU A 78 -10.89 -17.56 1.63
C LEU A 78 -12.39 -17.49 1.35
N GLY A 79 -13.21 -17.30 2.39
CA GLY A 79 -14.65 -17.42 2.34
C GLY A 79 -15.12 -18.88 2.47
N VAL A 80 -16.38 -19.04 2.87
CA VAL A 80 -17.09 -20.33 2.84
C VAL A 80 -17.91 -20.41 1.54
N SER A 81 -17.88 -21.57 0.89
CA SER A 81 -18.60 -21.85 -0.37
C SER A 81 -20.04 -22.29 -0.13
#